data_AF-A0A914Y8J3-F1
#
_entry.id   AF-A0A914Y8J3-F1
#
_cell.length_a   1.000
_cell.length_b   1.000
_cell.length_c   1.000
_cell.angle_alpha   90.00
_cell.angle_beta   90.00
_cell.angle_gamma   90.00
#
_symmetry.space_group_name_H-M   'P 1'
#
loop_
_entity.id
_entity.type
_entity.pdbx_description
1 polymer ?
#
loop_
_entity_poly.entity_id
_entity_poly.type
_entity_poly.pdbx_seq_one_letter_code
_entity_poly.pdbx_strand_id
1 'polypeptide(L)'
;MGTVVDLLKRWDRPQRGCQLPLWVEIWLGISAMLCTLDVIYTMLRPLTNRGGPLECVYELWNWYADVDLRYATANDLVTMATGRVMIIEIVMNLVSMFMNRSGSKHTLITAFTTNAFVFWKTVVYMALYISPADGNPSYINPTATTYDIIVYFWIPDGIWLLMPLIVLIRLWSELLVYPPGLLSDNPTPPTGRSAYYYTKASNIDDNMSNSGIHLPAA
;
A
#
# COMPACT_ATOMS: atom_id res chain seq x y z
N MET A 1 -33.35 0.62 -2.82
CA MET A 1 -32.21 1.55 -2.97
C MET A 1 -31.29 1.62 -1.74
N GLY A 2 -31.72 1.21 -0.53
CA GLY A 2 -30.86 1.23 0.68
C GLY A 2 -29.72 0.19 0.73
N THR A 3 -29.88 -0.96 0.06
CA THR A 3 -28.99 -2.12 0.23
C THR A 3 -27.54 -1.89 -0.22
N VAL A 4 -27.32 -1.20 -1.34
CA VAL A 4 -25.96 -0.96 -1.87
C VAL A 4 -25.21 0.09 -1.06
N VAL A 5 -25.89 1.17 -0.68
CA VAL A 5 -25.30 2.25 0.12
C VAL A 5 -24.91 1.75 1.52
N ASP A 6 -25.73 0.90 2.12
CA ASP A 6 -25.44 0.31 3.43
C ASP A 6 -24.28 -0.69 3.37
N LEU A 7 -24.16 -1.44 2.27
CA LEU A 7 -22.98 -2.26 2.01
C LEU A 7 -21.73 -1.37 1.91
N LEU A 8 -21.72 -0.35 1.06
CA LEU A 8 -20.55 0.54 0.91
C LEU A 8 -20.12 1.17 2.26
N LYS A 9 -21.09 1.63 3.06
CA LYS A 9 -20.82 2.14 4.42
C LYS A 9 -20.24 1.08 5.36
N ARG A 10 -20.61 -0.18 5.21
CA ARG A 10 -20.04 -1.29 5.99
C ARG A 10 -18.59 -1.55 5.61
N TRP A 11 -18.26 -1.50 4.32
CA TRP A 11 -16.90 -1.69 3.82
C TRP A 11 -15.96 -0.56 4.21
N ASP A 12 -16.49 0.67 4.32
CA ASP A 12 -15.71 1.85 4.69
C ASP A 12 -15.48 2.03 6.20
N ARG A 13 -16.20 1.27 7.04
CA ARG A 13 -16.01 1.32 8.49
C ARG A 13 -14.93 0.33 8.93
N PRO A 14 -14.01 0.75 9.83
CA PRO A 14 -13.14 -0.19 10.51
C PRO A 14 -13.97 -1.23 11.27
N GLN A 15 -13.52 -2.49 11.24
CA GLN A 15 -14.12 -3.55 12.05
C GLN A 15 -13.79 -3.35 13.54
N ARG A 16 -14.55 -3.97 14.46
CA ARG A 16 -14.29 -3.86 15.90
C ARG A 16 -12.85 -4.31 16.20
N GLY A 17 -12.04 -3.41 16.77
CA GLY A 17 -10.64 -3.68 17.10
C GLY A 17 -9.63 -3.32 16.00
N CYS A 18 -10.09 -3.11 14.76
CA CYS A 18 -9.25 -2.70 13.63
C CYS A 18 -9.33 -1.17 13.44
N GLN A 19 -8.25 -0.58 12.93
CA GLN A 19 -8.19 0.85 12.59
C GLN A 19 -8.45 1.13 11.11
N LEU A 20 -8.12 0.18 10.23
CA LEU A 20 -8.31 0.32 8.79
C LEU A 20 -9.70 -0.17 8.35
N PRO A 21 -10.31 0.47 7.33
CA PRO A 21 -11.43 -0.11 6.59
C PRO A 21 -11.04 -1.46 5.97
N LEU A 22 -12.00 -2.39 5.87
CA LEU A 22 -11.74 -3.74 5.38
C LEU A 22 -11.15 -3.75 3.96
N TRP A 23 -11.63 -2.86 3.09
CA TRP A 23 -11.14 -2.78 1.72
C TRP A 23 -9.67 -2.33 1.65
N VAL A 24 -9.22 -1.48 2.59
CA VAL A 24 -7.82 -1.05 2.68
C VAL A 24 -6.95 -2.22 3.12
N GLU A 25 -7.38 -3.00 4.13
CA GLU A 25 -6.65 -4.20 4.54
C GLU A 25 -6.55 -5.23 3.41
N ILE A 26 -7.62 -5.45 2.65
CA ILE A 26 -7.62 -6.32 1.47
C ILE A 26 -6.65 -5.79 0.41
N TRP A 27 -6.66 -4.49 0.14
CA TRP A 27 -5.73 -3.86 -0.80
C TRP A 27 -4.27 -4.07 -0.37
N LEU A 28 -3.93 -3.85 0.91
CA LEU A 28 -2.58 -4.10 1.41
C LEU A 28 -2.15 -5.56 1.20
N GLY A 29 -3.06 -6.51 1.41
CA GLY A 29 -2.81 -7.94 1.19
C GLY A 29 -2.60 -8.29 -0.29
N ILE A 30 -3.48 -7.81 -1.18
CA ILE A 30 -3.34 -7.98 -2.63
C ILE A 30 -2.04 -7.35 -3.11
N SER A 31 -1.73 -6.14 -2.64
CA SER A 31 -0.53 -5.41 -3.02
C SER A 31 0.73 -6.16 -2.59
N ALA A 32 0.80 -6.63 -1.34
CA ALA A 32 1.92 -7.44 -0.87
C ALA A 32 2.12 -8.71 -1.72
N MET A 33 1.04 -9.41 -2.08
CA MET A 33 1.10 -10.61 -2.92
C MET A 33 1.62 -10.29 -4.33
N LEU A 34 1.01 -9.32 -5.02
CA LEU A 34 1.38 -8.95 -6.39
C LEU A 34 2.80 -8.40 -6.46
N CYS A 35 3.19 -7.52 -5.54
CA CYS A 35 4.57 -7.03 -5.46
C CYS A 35 5.56 -8.17 -5.17
N THR A 36 5.19 -9.18 -4.36
CA THR A 36 6.06 -10.34 -4.14
C THR A 36 6.31 -11.10 -5.44
N LEU A 37 5.25 -11.36 -6.22
CA LEU A 37 5.38 -11.99 -7.53
C LEU A 37 6.22 -11.12 -8.48
N ASP A 38 6.02 -9.80 -8.44
CA ASP A 38 6.78 -8.88 -9.29
C ASP A 38 8.27 -8.82 -8.91
N VAL A 39 8.60 -8.82 -7.62
CA VAL A 39 9.97 -8.91 -7.15
C VAL A 39 10.61 -10.22 -7.58
N ILE A 40 9.91 -11.35 -7.47
CA ILE A 40 10.44 -12.64 -7.94
C ILE A 40 10.65 -12.61 -9.46
N TYR A 41 9.67 -12.11 -10.22
CA TYR A 41 9.77 -11.97 -11.67
C TYR A 41 11.02 -11.16 -12.03
N THR A 42 11.17 -9.99 -11.41
CA THR A 42 12.20 -9.02 -11.78
C THR A 42 13.61 -9.40 -11.29
N MET A 43 13.74 -9.97 -10.09
CA MET A 43 15.04 -10.31 -9.50
C MET A 43 15.59 -11.66 -9.98
N LEU A 44 14.75 -12.58 -10.46
CA LEU A 44 15.19 -13.89 -10.94
C LEU A 44 15.40 -13.94 -12.46
N ARG A 45 15.32 -12.82 -13.18
CA ARG A 45 15.68 -12.79 -14.61
C ARG A 45 17.13 -13.24 -14.81
N PRO A 46 17.43 -14.02 -15.86
CA PRO A 46 16.56 -14.36 -16.99
C PRO A 46 15.68 -15.60 -16.76
N LEU A 47 15.65 -16.21 -15.56
CA LEU A 47 14.94 -17.47 -15.33
C LEU A 47 13.42 -17.36 -15.56
N THR A 48 12.87 -16.17 -15.33
CA THR A 48 11.45 -15.82 -15.41
C THR A 48 11.03 -15.23 -16.75
N ASN A 49 11.97 -14.71 -17.55
CA ASN A 49 11.69 -14.16 -18.88
C ASN A 49 11.39 -15.27 -19.90
N ARG A 50 10.92 -14.86 -21.09
CA ARG A 50 10.79 -15.69 -22.30
C ARG A 50 12.05 -16.54 -22.54
N GLY A 51 11.87 -17.86 -22.70
CA GLY A 51 12.94 -18.84 -22.86
C GLY A 51 13.56 -19.34 -21.55
N GLY A 52 13.15 -18.80 -20.40
CA GLY A 52 13.60 -19.23 -19.08
C GLY A 52 12.80 -20.40 -18.50
N PRO A 53 13.36 -21.17 -17.55
CA PRO A 53 12.69 -22.33 -16.93
C PRO A 53 11.41 -21.98 -16.15
N LEU A 54 11.23 -20.72 -15.74
CA LEU A 54 10.06 -20.25 -14.98
C LEU A 54 9.07 -19.45 -15.85
N GLU A 55 9.28 -19.37 -17.17
CA GLU A 55 8.43 -18.60 -18.09
C GLU A 55 6.94 -18.91 -17.92
N CYS A 56 6.58 -20.20 -17.91
CA CYS A 56 5.18 -20.65 -17.83
C CYS A 56 4.49 -20.20 -16.53
N VAL A 57 5.23 -20.09 -15.43
CA VAL A 57 4.70 -19.60 -14.15
C VAL A 57 4.42 -18.09 -14.20
N TYR A 58 5.20 -17.37 -15.01
CA TYR A 58 5.17 -15.92 -15.14
C TYR A 58 4.63 -15.45 -16.49
N GLU A 59 3.81 -16.26 -17.17
CA GLU A 59 3.31 -15.95 -18.52
C GLU A 59 2.60 -14.59 -18.57
N LEU A 60 1.82 -14.27 -17.54
CA LEU A 60 1.15 -12.97 -17.42
C LEU A 60 2.14 -11.79 -17.34
N TRP A 61 3.25 -11.95 -16.63
CA TRP A 61 4.33 -10.94 -16.59
C TRP A 61 5.09 -10.89 -17.90
N ASN A 62 5.22 -12.02 -18.60
CA ASN A 62 5.84 -12.04 -19.91
C ASN A 62 4.98 -11.31 -20.96
N TRP A 63 3.65 -11.37 -20.91
CA TRP A 63 2.80 -10.51 -21.75
C TRP A 63 3.02 -9.02 -21.45
N TYR A 64 3.22 -8.64 -20.20
CA TYR A 64 3.61 -7.28 -19.84
C TYR A 64 4.99 -6.93 -20.41
N ALA A 65 5.98 -7.81 -20.25
CA ALA A 65 7.34 -7.62 -20.75
C ALA A 65 7.44 -7.58 -22.29
N ASP A 66 6.53 -8.25 -22.99
CA ASP A 66 6.44 -8.20 -24.45
C ASP A 66 6.05 -6.78 -24.92
N VAL A 67 5.43 -5.97 -24.06
CA VAL A 67 5.09 -4.55 -24.31
C VAL A 67 6.14 -3.60 -23.71
N ASP A 68 6.54 -3.81 -22.46
CA ASP A 68 7.56 -3.01 -21.79
C ASP A 68 8.94 -3.71 -21.76
N LEU A 69 9.85 -3.19 -22.57
CA LEU A 69 11.19 -3.73 -22.75
C LEU A 69 12.04 -3.66 -21.47
N ARG A 70 11.69 -2.80 -20.50
CA ARG A 70 12.37 -2.78 -19.20
C ARG A 70 12.10 -4.03 -18.38
N TYR A 71 10.96 -4.68 -18.58
CA TYR A 71 10.63 -5.94 -17.93
C TYR A 71 11.23 -7.15 -18.67
N ALA A 72 11.40 -7.05 -20.00
CA ALA A 72 12.05 -8.07 -20.82
C ALA A 72 13.59 -8.11 -20.65
N THR A 73 14.20 -6.98 -20.31
CA THR A 73 15.66 -6.87 -20.20
C THR A 73 16.14 -7.29 -18.81
N ALA A 74 16.85 -8.42 -18.73
CA ALA A 74 17.29 -9.00 -17.46
C ALA A 74 18.12 -8.04 -16.58
N ASN A 75 18.92 -7.18 -17.19
CA ASN A 75 19.82 -6.25 -16.50
C ASN A 75 19.32 -4.78 -16.52
N ASP A 76 18.02 -4.53 -16.73
CA ASP A 76 17.51 -3.16 -16.66
C ASP A 76 17.66 -2.59 -15.23
N LEU A 77 18.41 -1.49 -15.13
CA LEU A 77 18.73 -0.86 -13.85
C LEU A 77 17.48 -0.38 -13.11
N VAL A 78 16.51 0.19 -13.82
CA VAL A 78 15.31 0.78 -13.21
C VAL A 78 14.43 -0.32 -12.66
N THR A 79 14.12 -1.35 -13.45
CA THR A 79 13.29 -2.48 -13.00
C THR A 79 13.94 -3.24 -11.85
N MET A 80 15.27 -3.38 -11.85
CA MET A 80 16.00 -4.00 -10.75
C MET A 80 15.98 -3.13 -9.48
N ALA A 81 16.08 -1.81 -9.62
CA ALA A 81 16.00 -0.88 -8.49
C ALA A 81 14.59 -0.81 -7.90
N THR A 82 13.55 -0.72 -8.75
CA THR A 82 12.15 -0.71 -8.30
C THR A 82 11.79 -2.02 -7.60
N GLY A 83 12.25 -3.17 -8.10
CA GLY A 83 12.10 -4.46 -7.43
C GLY A 83 12.68 -4.49 -6.01
N ARG A 84 13.86 -3.90 -5.80
CA ARG A 84 14.47 -3.83 -4.45
C ARG A 84 13.69 -2.93 -3.51
N VAL A 85 13.17 -1.80 -4.00
CA VAL A 85 12.32 -0.90 -3.20
C VAL A 85 10.97 -1.56 -2.87
N MET A 86 10.41 -2.36 -3.79
CA MET A 86 9.17 -3.11 -3.55
C MET A 86 9.27 -4.10 -2.38
N ILE A 87 10.46 -4.61 -2.05
CA ILE A 87 10.67 -5.43 -0.84
C ILE A 87 10.27 -4.66 0.42
N ILE A 88 10.61 -3.37 0.49
CA ILE A 88 10.27 -2.50 1.61
C ILE A 88 8.75 -2.31 1.67
N GLU A 89 8.10 -2.08 0.53
CA GLU A 89 6.64 -1.93 0.41
C GLU A 89 5.91 -3.19 0.89
N ILE A 90 6.37 -4.37 0.47
CA ILE A 90 5.80 -5.67 0.89
C ILE A 90 5.88 -5.80 2.41
N VAL A 91 7.06 -5.55 3.00
CA VAL A 91 7.25 -5.61 4.45
C VAL A 91 6.32 -4.62 5.16
N MET A 92 6.23 -3.38 4.68
CA MET A 92 5.38 -2.35 5.29
C MET A 92 3.89 -2.67 5.18
N ASN A 93 3.44 -3.26 4.07
CA ASN A 93 2.06 -3.73 3.91
C ASN A 93 1.74 -4.83 4.93
N LEU A 94 2.60 -5.84 5.05
CA LEU A 94 2.42 -6.93 6.01
C LEU A 94 2.45 -6.44 7.46
N VAL A 95 3.37 -5.54 7.79
CA VAL A 95 3.47 -4.91 9.12
C VAL A 95 2.22 -4.08 9.41
N SER A 96 1.71 -3.32 8.44
CA SER A 96 0.47 -2.55 8.59
C SER A 96 -0.73 -3.46 8.85
N MET A 97 -0.87 -4.57 8.13
CA MET A 97 -1.93 -5.56 8.36
C MET A 97 -1.82 -6.21 9.75
N PHE A 98 -0.60 -6.60 10.15
CA PHE A 98 -0.35 -7.15 11.48
C PHE A 98 -0.75 -6.15 12.58
N MET A 99 -0.28 -4.90 12.47
CA MET A 99 -0.62 -3.82 13.39
C MET A 99 -2.12 -3.53 13.46
N ASN A 100 -2.82 -3.62 12.32
CA ASN A 100 -4.26 -3.46 12.25
C ASN A 100 -4.98 -4.49 13.13
N ARG A 101 -4.54 -5.76 13.06
CA ARG A 101 -5.11 -6.86 13.84
C ARG A 101 -4.77 -6.76 15.33
N SER A 102 -3.62 -6.20 15.67
CA SER A 102 -3.21 -5.92 17.06
C SER A 102 -3.84 -4.63 17.63
N GLY A 103 -4.54 -3.84 16.81
CA GLY A 103 -5.11 -2.55 17.21
C GLY A 103 -4.04 -1.52 17.62
N SER A 104 -2.90 -1.51 16.92
CA SER A 104 -1.78 -0.59 17.17
C SER A 104 -2.10 0.83 16.69
N LYS A 105 -1.76 1.86 17.47
CA LYS A 105 -1.90 3.29 17.09
C LYS A 105 -1.09 3.70 15.85
N HIS A 106 -0.07 2.91 15.48
CA HIS A 106 0.78 3.19 14.33
C HIS A 106 0.24 2.60 13.02
N THR A 107 -0.87 1.86 13.06
CA THR A 107 -1.45 1.20 11.89
C THR A 107 -1.74 2.20 10.78
N LEU A 108 -2.42 3.30 11.11
CA LEU A 108 -2.92 4.26 10.14
C LEU A 108 -1.78 5.00 9.43
N ILE A 109 -0.80 5.50 10.20
CA ILE A 109 0.36 6.19 9.63
C ILE A 109 1.23 5.25 8.79
N THR A 110 1.38 3.99 9.18
CA THR A 110 2.17 3.02 8.41
C THR A 110 1.47 2.65 7.11
N ALA A 111 0.16 2.39 7.16
CA ALA A 111 -0.66 2.11 5.98
C ALA A 111 -0.71 3.30 5.01
N PHE A 112 -0.78 4.53 5.54
CA PHE A 112 -0.66 5.74 4.73
C PHE A 112 0.72 5.84 4.06
N THR A 113 1.80 5.65 4.83
CA THR A 113 3.18 5.80 4.35
C THR A 113 3.51 4.78 3.26
N THR A 114 3.15 3.50 3.44
CA THR A 114 3.41 2.48 2.42
C THR A 114 2.68 2.78 1.11
N ASN A 115 1.42 3.26 1.16
CA ASN A 115 0.71 3.67 -0.04
C ASN A 115 1.30 4.93 -0.69
N ALA A 116 1.88 5.84 0.09
CA ALA A 116 2.60 7.00 -0.44
C ALA A 116 3.85 6.56 -1.23
N PHE A 117 4.59 5.56 -0.75
CA PHE A 117 5.74 4.99 -1.46
C PHE A 117 5.32 4.31 -2.75
N VAL A 118 4.30 3.44 -2.71
CA VAL A 118 3.77 2.78 -3.91
C VAL A 118 3.32 3.83 -4.94
N PHE A 119 2.55 4.83 -4.52
CA PHE A 119 2.08 5.91 -5.40
C PHE A 119 3.23 6.65 -6.07
N TRP A 120 4.20 7.15 -5.29
CA TRP A 120 5.29 7.95 -5.84
C TRP A 120 6.25 7.13 -6.71
N LYS A 121 6.50 5.87 -6.36
CA LYS A 121 7.24 4.94 -7.23
C LYS A 121 6.55 4.83 -8.60
N THR A 122 5.24 4.60 -8.62
CA THR A 122 4.47 4.49 -9.87
C THR A 122 4.45 5.81 -10.64
N VAL A 123 4.33 6.96 -9.98
CA VAL A 123 4.45 8.28 -10.63
C VAL A 123 5.80 8.44 -11.33
N VAL A 124 6.90 8.15 -10.62
CA VAL A 124 8.25 8.24 -11.20
C VAL A 124 8.40 7.28 -12.37
N TYR A 125 7.91 6.05 -12.22
CA TYR A 125 7.95 5.05 -13.28
C TYR A 125 7.18 5.51 -14.53
N MET A 126 5.94 5.98 -14.38
CA MET A 126 5.11 6.51 -15.48
C MET A 126 5.76 7.73 -16.14
N ALA A 127 6.40 8.61 -15.37
CA ALA A 127 7.09 9.78 -15.89
C ALA A 127 8.24 9.42 -16.85
N LEU A 128 8.82 8.21 -16.76
CA LEU A 128 9.83 7.73 -17.72
C LEU A 128 9.27 7.49 -19.13
N TYR A 129 7.95 7.30 -19.26
CA TYR A 129 7.26 7.02 -20.52
C TYR A 129 6.52 8.24 -21.07
N ILE A 130 6.20 9.22 -20.22
CA ILE A 130 5.53 10.46 -20.61
C ILE A 130 6.58 11.50 -20.98
N SER A 131 6.68 11.80 -22.27
CA SER A 131 7.59 12.83 -22.79
C SER A 131 9.07 12.58 -22.41
N PRO A 132 9.66 11.42 -22.76
CA PRO A 132 11.06 11.15 -22.50
C PRO A 132 11.94 12.23 -23.16
N ALA A 133 13.03 12.62 -22.49
CA ALA A 133 13.95 13.61 -23.04
C ALA A 133 14.59 13.12 -24.35
N ASP A 134 14.86 14.05 -25.27
CA ASP A 134 15.42 13.74 -26.58
C ASP A 134 16.69 12.87 -26.47
N GLY A 135 16.78 11.86 -27.33
CA GLY A 135 17.89 10.90 -27.35
C GLY A 135 17.74 9.71 -26.40
N ASN A 136 16.70 9.66 -25.56
CA ASN A 136 16.39 8.44 -24.81
C ASN A 136 15.60 7.44 -25.68
N PRO A 137 15.90 6.13 -25.58
CA PRO A 137 15.15 5.11 -26.29
C PRO A 137 13.72 5.00 -25.74
N SER A 138 12.77 4.65 -26.62
CA SER A 138 11.47 4.17 -26.17
C SER A 138 11.63 2.84 -25.44
N TYR A 139 11.02 2.73 -24.27
CA TYR A 139 10.94 1.49 -23.52
C TYR A 139 9.73 0.64 -23.89
N ILE A 140 8.77 1.22 -24.63
CA ILE A 140 7.69 0.46 -25.24
C ILE A 140 8.22 -0.24 -26.48
N ASN A 141 7.90 -1.52 -26.60
CA ASN A 141 8.24 -2.35 -27.75
C ASN A 141 7.68 -1.73 -29.05
N PRO A 142 8.53 -1.44 -30.05
CA PRO A 142 8.09 -0.83 -31.31
C PRO A 142 7.11 -1.70 -32.11
N THR A 143 7.03 -3.00 -31.84
CA THR A 143 6.08 -3.92 -32.49
C THR A 143 4.79 -4.11 -31.72
N ALA A 144 4.66 -3.55 -30.50
CA ALA A 144 3.44 -3.67 -29.71
C ALA A 144 2.29 -2.88 -30.35
N THR A 145 1.11 -3.49 -30.40
CA THR A 145 -0.07 -2.79 -30.92
C THR A 145 -0.56 -1.75 -29.90
N THR A 146 -1.32 -0.76 -30.35
CA THR A 146 -1.98 0.19 -29.43
C THR A 146 -2.87 -0.52 -28.42
N TYR A 147 -3.50 -1.63 -28.81
CA TYR A 147 -4.29 -2.45 -27.89
C TYR A 147 -3.41 -3.04 -26.79
N ASP A 148 -2.27 -3.64 -27.14
CA ASP A 148 -1.35 -4.23 -26.18
C ASP A 148 -0.82 -3.18 -25.19
N ILE A 149 -0.47 -2.00 -25.71
CA ILE A 149 0.00 -0.87 -24.89
C ILE A 149 -1.10 -0.41 -23.90
N ILE A 150 -2.35 -0.33 -24.32
CA ILE A 150 -3.43 0.09 -23.40
C ILE A 150 -3.71 -1.00 -22.36
N VAL A 151 -3.85 -2.24 -22.79
CA VAL A 151 -4.32 -3.35 -21.96
C VAL A 151 -3.25 -3.84 -21.00
N TYR A 152 -2.02 -4.02 -21.47
CA TYR A 152 -0.95 -4.58 -20.66
C TYR A 152 -0.16 -3.49 -19.94
N PHE A 153 0.05 -2.32 -20.52
CA PHE A 153 0.83 -1.26 -19.87
C PHE A 153 -0.08 -0.27 -19.11
N TRP A 154 -0.91 0.51 -19.80
CA TRP A 154 -1.62 1.62 -19.15
C TRP A 154 -2.66 1.23 -18.10
N ILE A 155 -3.43 0.15 -18.31
CA ILE A 155 -4.48 -0.25 -17.36
C ILE A 155 -3.86 -0.76 -16.03
N PRO A 156 -2.93 -1.73 -16.03
CA PRO A 156 -2.33 -2.23 -14.79
C PRO A 156 -1.59 -1.13 -14.02
N ASP A 157 -0.78 -0.32 -14.72
CA ASP A 157 -0.06 0.78 -14.10
C ASP A 157 -1.00 1.89 -13.60
N GLY A 158 -2.09 2.15 -14.33
CA GLY A 158 -3.15 3.06 -13.91
C GLY A 158 -3.83 2.61 -12.61
N ILE A 159 -4.08 1.31 -12.44
CA ILE A 159 -4.59 0.75 -11.18
C ILE A 159 -3.57 0.96 -10.05
N TRP A 160 -2.29 0.70 -10.31
CA TRP A 160 -1.20 0.93 -9.36
C TRP A 160 -0.96 2.39 -9.02
N LEU A 161 -1.41 3.32 -9.84
CA LEU A 161 -1.40 4.74 -9.56
C LEU A 161 -2.64 5.17 -8.75
N LEU A 162 -3.83 4.74 -9.18
CA LEU A 162 -5.10 5.20 -8.62
C LEU A 162 -5.42 4.57 -7.27
N MET A 163 -5.20 3.27 -7.10
CA MET A 163 -5.54 2.58 -5.85
C MET A 163 -4.80 3.13 -4.62
N PRO A 164 -3.47 3.29 -4.61
CA PRO A 164 -2.81 3.88 -3.46
C PRO A 164 -3.22 5.34 -3.24
N LEU A 165 -3.49 6.11 -4.30
CA LEU A 165 -4.02 7.48 -4.16
C LEU A 165 -5.38 7.51 -3.45
N ILE A 166 -6.30 6.61 -3.80
CA ILE A 166 -7.60 6.48 -3.14
C ILE A 166 -7.43 6.13 -1.66
N VAL A 167 -6.49 5.23 -1.33
CA VAL A 167 -6.14 4.92 0.07
C VAL A 167 -5.60 6.14 0.80
N LEU A 168 -4.69 6.90 0.20
CA LEU A 168 -4.13 8.11 0.79
C LEU A 168 -5.22 9.13 1.10
N ILE A 169 -6.09 9.43 0.13
CA ILE A 169 -7.23 10.36 0.31
C ILE A 169 -8.13 9.86 1.44
N ARG A 170 -8.43 8.56 1.48
CA ARG A 170 -9.29 7.98 2.51
C ARG A 170 -8.70 8.08 3.91
N LEU A 171 -7.41 7.79 4.05
CA LEU A 171 -6.74 7.76 5.35
C LEU A 171 -6.32 9.16 5.83
N TRP A 172 -6.17 10.13 4.92
CA TRP A 172 -5.77 11.50 5.24
C TRP A 172 -6.67 12.17 6.30
N SER A 173 -7.98 12.05 6.15
CA SER A 173 -8.94 12.65 7.11
C SER A 173 -8.86 12.01 8.50
N GLU A 174 -8.44 10.75 8.59
CA GLU A 174 -8.35 10.01 9.84
C GLU A 174 -7.00 10.23 10.55
N LEU A 175 -5.96 10.69 9.83
CA LEU A 175 -4.66 11.08 10.43
C LEU A 175 -4.79 12.28 11.38
N LEU A 176 -5.73 13.19 11.08
CA LEU A 176 -5.91 14.45 11.81
C LEU A 176 -6.86 14.33 13.01
N VAL A 177 -7.48 13.15 13.21
CA VAL A 177 -8.37 12.93 14.35
C VAL A 177 -7.53 12.74 15.62
N TYR A 178 -7.21 13.85 16.28
CA TYR A 178 -6.69 13.83 17.63
C TYR A 178 -7.74 13.26 18.61
N PRO A 179 -7.33 12.54 19.66
CA PRO A 179 -8.23 12.24 20.77
C PRO A 179 -8.81 13.55 21.32
N PRO A 180 -10.14 13.73 21.36
CA PRO A 180 -10.75 14.87 22.03
C PRO A 180 -10.42 14.73 23.53
N GLY A 181 -9.56 15.60 24.06
CA GLY A 181 -9.18 15.59 25.48
C GLY A 181 -7.77 16.08 25.82
N LEU A 182 -6.87 16.25 24.84
CA LEU A 182 -5.52 16.80 25.09
C LEU A 182 -5.45 18.33 25.15
N LEU A 183 -6.55 19.03 24.80
CA LEU A 183 -6.62 20.50 24.77
C LEU A 183 -7.85 21.06 25.52
N SER A 184 -8.59 20.26 26.29
CA SER A 184 -9.73 20.77 27.07
C SER A 184 -9.49 20.61 28.57
N ASP A 185 -9.55 21.71 29.30
CA ASP A 185 -9.46 21.76 30.77
C ASP A 185 -10.63 21.03 31.46
N ASN A 186 -11.63 20.57 30.69
CA ASN A 186 -12.70 19.68 31.12
C ASN A 186 -12.94 18.63 30.03
N PRO A 187 -12.55 17.35 30.22
CA PRO A 187 -12.79 16.30 29.25
C PRO A 187 -14.27 15.91 29.30
N THR A 188 -15.06 16.38 28.33
CA THR A 188 -16.35 15.75 28.05
C THR A 188 -16.09 14.33 27.54
N PRO A 189 -16.80 13.30 28.05
CA PRO A 189 -16.63 11.93 27.59
C PRO A 189 -16.86 11.89 26.08
N PRO A 190 -15.92 11.35 25.28
CA PRO A 190 -16.12 11.32 23.85
C PRO A 190 -17.27 10.39 23.49
N THR A 191 -18.21 10.89 22.71
CA THR A 191 -19.28 10.08 22.11
C THR A 191 -18.83 9.56 20.75
N GLY A 192 -19.02 8.27 20.46
CA GLY A 192 -18.70 7.66 19.15
C GLY A 192 -17.29 7.05 19.07
N ARG A 193 -16.59 7.17 17.92
CA ARG A 193 -15.28 6.53 17.67
C ARG A 193 -14.21 6.90 18.70
N SER A 194 -14.25 8.13 19.22
CA SER A 194 -13.33 8.58 20.26
C SER A 194 -13.53 7.88 21.60
N ALA A 195 -14.70 7.27 21.86
CA ALA A 195 -14.93 6.48 23.07
C ALA A 195 -14.03 5.24 23.12
N TYR A 196 -13.83 4.57 21.98
CA TYR A 196 -13.00 3.36 21.90
C TYR A 196 -11.52 3.65 22.24
N TYR A 197 -10.99 4.76 21.75
CA TYR A 197 -9.63 5.20 22.09
C TYR A 197 -9.53 5.64 23.55
N TYR A 198 -10.58 6.25 24.11
CA TYR A 198 -10.64 6.61 25.53
C TYR A 198 -10.65 5.40 26.46
N THR A 199 -11.47 4.37 26.17
CA THR A 199 -11.54 3.17 27.03
C THR A 199 -10.23 2.39 27.01
N LYS A 200 -9.50 2.39 25.90
CA LYS A 200 -8.19 1.73 25.80
C LYS A 200 -7.10 2.53 26.52
N ALA A 201 -7.15 3.87 26.47
CA ALA A 201 -6.24 4.74 27.22
C ALA A 201 -6.49 4.66 28.74
N SER A 202 -7.75 4.73 29.18
CA SER A 202 -8.09 4.64 30.61
C SER A 202 -7.71 3.28 31.21
N ASN A 203 -7.87 2.18 30.47
CA ASN A 203 -7.44 0.85 30.90
C ASN A 203 -5.91 0.68 30.96
N ILE A 204 -5.14 1.52 30.25
CA ILE A 204 -3.68 1.55 30.36
C ILE A 204 -3.28 2.34 31.61
N ASP A 205 -3.93 3.47 31.87
CA ASP A 205 -3.68 4.31 33.05
C ASP A 205 -4.04 3.58 34.35
N ASP A 206 -5.16 2.85 34.40
CA ASP A 206 -5.56 2.03 35.56
C ASP A 206 -4.61 0.84 35.81
N ASN A 207 -4.00 0.29 34.75
CA ASN A 207 -3.00 -0.74 34.88
C ASN A 207 -1.64 -0.17 35.30
N MET A 208 -1.30 1.07 34.89
CA MET A 208 -0.11 1.76 35.35
C MET A 208 -0.23 2.20 36.82
N SER A 209 -1.40 2.69 37.25
CA SER A 209 -1.64 3.06 38.65
C SER A 209 -1.62 1.85 39.59
N ASN A 210 -2.09 0.68 39.12
CA ASN A 210 -2.04 -0.56 39.90
C ASN A 210 -0.70 -1.31 39.82
N SER A 211 0.21 -0.92 38.92
CA SER A 211 1.50 -1.61 38.77
C SER A 211 2.56 -1.21 39.80
N GLY A 212 2.30 -0.22 40.67
CA GLY A 212 3.16 0.09 41.82
C GLY A 212 4.62 0.40 41.49
N ILE A 213 4.91 0.84 40.25
CA ILE A 213 6.28 1.21 39.86
C ILE A 213 6.59 2.58 40.47
N HIS A 214 7.09 2.56 41.70
CA HIS A 214 7.76 3.71 42.31
C HIS A 214 9.00 4.04 41.48
N LEU A 215 8.90 5.09 40.65
CA LEU A 215 10.08 5.75 40.13
C LEU A 215 10.82 6.41 41.31
N PRO A 216 12.11 6.11 41.54
CA PRO A 216 12.89 6.78 42.55
C PRO A 216 13.06 8.25 42.15
N ALA A 217 12.82 9.14 43.11
CA ALA A 217 12.99 10.57 42.93
C ALA A 217 14.46 10.89 42.61
N ALA A 218 14.68 11.56 41.48
CA ALA A 218 15.87 12.36 41.17
C ALA A 218 15.43 13.55 40.30
#